data_AF-A0A954KQT3-F1
#
_entry.id   AF-A0A954KQT3-F1
#
_cell.length_a   1.000
_cell.length_b   1.000
_cell.length_c   1.000
_cell.angle_alpha   90.00
_cell.angle_beta   90.00
_cell.angle_gamma   90.00
#
_symmetry.space_group_name_H-M   'P 1'
#
loop_
_entity.id
_entity.type
_entity.pdbx_description
1 polymer ?
#
loop_
_entity_poly.entity_id
_entity_poly.type
_entity_poly.pdbx_seq_one_letter_code
_entity_poly.pdbx_strand_id
1 'polypeptide(L)'
;MATKTLDTKGRVTLGAKFAGQTVVIDDSDPTCITIRPMVLIPADEAWLYHNQTALSLVRNGLDDARRGNFAAAGPDVDGDLDWLDDIEE
;
A
#
# COMPACT_ATOMS: atom_id res chain seq x y z
N MET A 1 9.56 24.16 -17.99
CA MET A 1 10.87 23.84 -17.38
C MET A 1 11.23 24.98 -16.45
N ALA A 2 11.60 24.70 -15.21
CA ALA A 2 11.99 25.74 -14.24
C ALA A 2 13.30 25.32 -13.58
N THR A 3 14.28 26.22 -13.58
CA THR A 3 15.57 26.00 -12.91
C THR A 3 15.43 26.35 -11.43
N LYS A 4 15.90 25.46 -10.55
CA LYS A 4 15.95 25.69 -9.11
C LYS A 4 17.36 25.44 -8.61
N THR A 5 17.82 26.30 -7.70
CA THR A 5 19.10 26.14 -7.01
C THR A 5 18.87 25.36 -5.72
N LEU A 6 19.77 24.41 -5.42
CA LEU A 6 19.75 23.67 -4.17
C LEU A 6 20.18 24.59 -3.03
N ASP A 7 19.63 24.35 -1.84
CA ASP A 7 20.07 25.08 -0.65
C ASP A 7 21.41 24.52 -0.10
N THR A 8 21.91 25.14 0.97
CA THR A 8 23.15 24.73 1.65
C THR A 8 23.09 23.32 2.25
N LYS A 9 21.92 22.70 2.32
CA LYS A 9 21.71 21.33 2.80
C LYS A 9 21.40 20.35 1.65
N GLY A 10 21.53 20.79 0.39
CA GLY A 10 21.28 19.97 -0.79
C GLY A 10 19.80 19.69 -1.08
N ARG A 11 18.87 20.48 -0.53
CA ARG A 11 17.42 20.27 -0.74
C ARG A 11 16.94 21.02 -1.97
N VAL A 12 16.05 20.38 -2.75
CA VAL A 12 15.29 21.02 -3.84
C VAL A 12 13.80 21.00 -3.51
N THR A 13 13.15 22.17 -3.55
CA THR A 13 11.71 22.25 -3.28
C THR A 13 10.92 22.03 -4.56
N LEU A 14 10.13 20.96 -4.66
CA LEU A 14 9.29 20.68 -5.84
C LEU A 14 7.99 21.51 -5.88
N GLY A 15 7.60 22.10 -4.74
CA GLY A 15 6.40 22.93 -4.60
C GLY A 15 5.23 22.20 -3.96
N ALA A 16 4.18 22.97 -3.61
CA ALA A 16 3.03 22.47 -2.84
C ALA A 16 2.28 21.31 -3.51
N LYS A 17 2.32 21.22 -4.84
CA LYS A 17 1.71 20.11 -5.60
C LYS A 17 2.23 18.73 -5.19
N PHE A 18 3.46 18.65 -4.72
CA PHE A 18 4.13 17.40 -4.34
C PHE A 18 4.31 17.27 -2.82
N ALA A 19 3.70 18.17 -2.03
CA ALA A 19 3.81 18.12 -0.59
C ALA A 19 3.15 16.84 -0.04
N GLY A 20 3.82 16.17 0.89
CA GLY A 20 3.32 14.94 1.53
C GLY A 20 3.37 13.68 0.67
N GLN A 21 3.88 13.75 -0.57
CA GLN A 21 4.05 12.56 -1.40
C GLN A 21 5.39 11.88 -1.10
N THR A 22 5.35 10.56 -0.91
CA THR A 22 6.57 9.76 -0.89
C THR A 22 7.11 9.62 -2.32
N VAL A 23 8.42 9.82 -2.48
CA VAL A 23 9.09 9.70 -3.76
C VAL A 23 10.33 8.82 -3.62
N VAL A 24 10.64 8.07 -4.67
CA VAL A 24 11.94 7.43 -4.84
C VAL A 24 12.83 8.36 -5.67
N ILE A 25 14.07 8.53 -5.20
CA ILE A 25 15.12 9.28 -5.90
C ILE A 25 16.10 8.24 -6.44
N ASP A 26 16.36 8.32 -7.73
CA ASP A 26 17.31 7.48 -8.45
C ASP A 26 18.40 8.37 -9.02
N ASP A 27 19.58 8.29 -8.42
CA ASP A 27 20.79 9.06 -8.73
C ASP A 27 21.86 8.19 -9.42
N SER A 28 21.47 7.02 -9.93
CA SER A 28 22.37 6.08 -10.60
C SER A 28 23.02 6.68 -11.87
N ASP A 29 22.35 7.63 -12.52
CA ASP A 29 22.88 8.37 -13.66
C ASP A 29 23.59 9.64 -13.20
N PRO A 30 24.90 9.81 -13.49
CA PRO A 30 25.68 10.98 -13.06
C PRO A 30 25.21 12.30 -13.67
N THR A 31 24.39 12.25 -14.73
CA THR A 31 23.87 13.41 -15.45
C THR A 31 22.39 13.67 -15.19
N CYS A 32 21.68 12.73 -14.56
CA CYS A 32 20.23 12.78 -14.42
C CYS A 32 19.77 12.20 -13.09
N ILE A 33 19.07 13.02 -12.30
CA ILE A 33 18.36 12.54 -11.10
C ILE A 33 16.89 12.34 -11.46
N THR A 34 16.41 11.11 -11.31
CA THR A 34 15.01 10.75 -11.57
C THR A 34 14.23 10.70 -10.26
N ILE A 35 13.11 11.43 -10.20
CA ILE A 35 12.22 11.46 -9.03
C ILE A 35 10.86 10.89 -9.44
N ARG A 36 10.43 9.81 -8.78
CA ARG A 36 9.16 9.13 -9.08
C ARG A 36 8.30 9.02 -7.81
N PRO A 37 6.99 9.32 -7.86
CA PRO A 37 6.09 9.02 -6.75
C PRO A 37 6.09 7.52 -6.43
N MET A 38 6.01 7.18 -5.14
CA MET A 38 5.98 5.80 -4.67
C MET A 38 4.96 5.65 -3.54
N VAL A 39 4.31 4.49 -3.50
CA VAL A 39 3.47 4.07 -2.37
C VAL A 39 4.26 3.08 -1.53
N LEU A 40 4.27 3.28 -0.22
CA LEU A 40 4.90 2.37 0.73
C LEU A 40 3.90 1.32 1.16
N ILE A 41 4.32 0.05 1.18
CA ILE A 41 3.55 -1.07 1.69
C ILE A 41 4.32 -1.61 2.90
N PRO A 42 3.70 -1.75 4.08
CA PRO A 42 4.33 -2.38 5.24
C PRO A 42 4.86 -3.78 4.88
N ALA A 43 6.01 -4.16 5.44
CA ALA A 43 6.65 -5.45 5.13
C ALA A 43 5.69 -6.63 5.39
N ASP A 44 4.93 -6.56 6.49
CA ASP A 44 3.96 -7.59 6.89
C ASP A 44 2.72 -7.66 5.98
N GLU A 45 2.52 -6.67 5.11
CA GLU A 45 1.44 -6.66 4.11
C GLU A 45 1.96 -6.94 2.68
N ALA A 46 3.28 -6.87 2.46
CA ALA A 46 3.89 -7.03 1.15
C ALA A 46 3.61 -8.41 0.54
N TRP A 47 3.43 -9.45 1.36
CA TRP A 47 3.13 -10.81 0.91
C TRP A 47 1.89 -10.86 0.01
N LEU A 48 0.89 -10.01 0.25
CA LEU A 48 -0.35 -9.99 -0.52
C LEU A 48 -0.07 -9.65 -1.99
N TYR A 49 0.89 -8.76 -2.24
CA TYR A 49 1.30 -8.35 -3.58
C TYR A 49 2.15 -9.40 -4.31
N HIS A 50 2.73 -10.34 -3.58
CA HIS A 50 3.44 -11.49 -4.15
C HIS A 50 2.53 -12.69 -4.44
N ASN A 51 1.33 -12.72 -3.86
CA ASN A 51 0.33 -13.78 -4.10
C ASN A 51 -0.81 -13.27 -4.99
N GLN A 52 -0.68 -13.49 -6.30
CA GLN A 52 -1.66 -12.99 -7.28
C GLN A 52 -3.08 -13.53 -7.05
N THR A 53 -3.21 -14.76 -6.54
CA THR A 53 -4.51 -15.37 -6.22
C THR A 53 -5.17 -14.63 -5.06
N ALA A 54 -4.47 -14.48 -3.93
CA ALA A 54 -4.99 -13.79 -2.75
C ALA A 54 -5.34 -12.32 -3.08
N LEU A 55 -4.47 -11.63 -3.81
CA LEU A 55 -4.71 -10.25 -4.24
C LEU A 55 -5.97 -10.13 -5.10
N SER A 56 -6.23 -11.10 -5.99
CA SER A 56 -7.40 -11.09 -6.85
C SER A 56 -8.68 -11.31 -6.05
N LEU A 57 -8.67 -12.21 -5.06
CA LEU A 57 -9.79 -12.43 -4.16
C LEU A 57 -10.13 -11.19 -3.33
N VAL A 58 -9.11 -10.52 -2.75
CA VAL A 58 -9.31 -9.27 -2.01
C VAL A 58 -9.90 -8.18 -2.90
N ARG A 59 -9.38 -8.03 -4.13
CA ARG A 59 -9.90 -7.05 -5.10
C ARG A 59 -11.34 -7.31 -5.50
N ASN A 60 -11.70 -8.58 -5.71
CA ASN A 60 -13.07 -8.97 -6.05
C ASN A 60 -14.01 -8.67 -4.87
N GLY A 61 -13.65 -9.05 -3.64
CA GLY A 61 -14.44 -8.74 -2.46
C GLY A 61 -14.63 -7.24 -2.24
N LEU A 62 -13.61 -6.42 -2.49
CA LEU A 62 -13.72 -4.96 -2.46
C LEU A 62 -14.67 -4.41 -3.54
N ASP A 63 -14.72 -5.03 -4.71
CA ASP A 63 -15.66 -4.64 -5.78
C ASP A 63 -17.10 -5.04 -5.45
N ASP A 64 -17.29 -6.26 -4.93
CA ASP A 64 -18.59 -6.75 -4.45
C ASP A 64 -19.13 -5.85 -3.33
N ALA A 65 -18.29 -5.47 -2.36
CA ALA A 65 -18.68 -4.55 -1.29
C ALA A 65 -19.12 -3.18 -1.81
N ARG A 66 -18.43 -2.61 -2.83
CA ARG A 66 -18.85 -1.35 -3.48
C ARG A 66 -20.20 -1.47 -4.17
N ARG A 67 -20.53 -2.66 -4.69
CA ARG A 67 -21.81 -2.95 -5.36
C ARG A 67 -22.92 -3.34 -4.38
N GLY A 68 -22.61 -3.48 -3.09
CA GLY A 68 -23.55 -3.96 -2.08
C GLY A 68 -23.81 -5.47 -2.15
N ASN A 69 -22.96 -6.21 -2.85
CA ASN A 69 -23.02 -7.68 -2.94
C ASN A 69 -22.34 -8.27 -1.71
N PHE A 70 -23.10 -8.43 -0.62
CA PHE A 70 -22.61 -9.07 0.59
C PHE A 70 -23.04 -10.53 0.64
N ALA A 71 -22.29 -11.35 1.38
CA ALA A 71 -22.73 -12.70 1.71
C ALA A 71 -24.09 -12.63 2.44
N ALA A 72 -25.00 -13.53 2.08
CA ALA A 72 -26.34 -13.58 2.70
C ALA A 72 -26.27 -14.05 4.16
N ALA A 73 -25.29 -14.90 4.47
CA ALA A 73 -24.96 -15.30 5.83
C ALA A 73 -23.77 -14.47 6.32
N GLY A 74 -23.81 -14.05 7.58
CA GLY A 74 -22.63 -13.51 8.26
C GLY A 74 -21.57 -14.60 8.49
N PRO A 75 -20.36 -14.20 8.92
CA PRO A 75 -19.37 -15.17 9.36
C PRO A 75 -19.92 -16.02 10.51
N ASP A 76 -19.62 -17.32 10.50
CA ASP A 76 -19.98 -18.25 11.57
C ASP A 76 -18.95 -18.15 12.69
N VAL A 77 -19.07 -17.08 13.47
CA VAL A 77 -18.12 -16.76 14.54
C VAL A 77 -18.10 -17.86 15.60
N ASP A 78 -19.25 -18.46 15.90
CA ASP A 78 -19.34 -19.52 16.90
C ASP A 78 -18.59 -20.77 16.42
N GLY A 79 -18.78 -21.19 15.17
CA GLY A 79 -18.03 -22.30 14.58
C GLY A 79 -16.53 -22.03 14.41
N ASP A 80 -16.15 -20.80 14.07
CA ASP A 80 -14.74 -20.41 13.90
C ASP A 80 -13.96 -20.36 15.23
N LEU A 81 -14.66 -20.21 16.37
CA LEU A 81 -14.07 -20.10 17.72
C LEU A 81 -14.14 -21.39 18.54
N ASP A 82 -14.79 -22.45 18.04
CA ASP A 82 -15.00 -23.74 18.74
C ASP A 82 -13.68 -24.36 19.27
N TRP A 83 -12.56 -24.12 18.60
CA TRP A 83 -11.23 -24.61 19.02
C TRP A 83 -10.67 -23.93 20.29
N LEU A 84 -11.22 -22.79 20.72
CA LEU A 84 -10.78 -22.12 21.95
C LEU A 84 -11.22 -22.87 23.21
N ASP A 85 -12.36 -23.56 23.15
CA ASP A 85 -12.89 -24.33 24.27
C ASP A 85 -11.93 -25.47 24.68
N ASP A 86 -11.18 -26.02 23.73
CA ASP A 86 -10.15 -27.05 23.96
C ASP A 86 -8.85 -26.52 24.60
N ILE A 87 -8.63 -25.21 24.66
CA ILE A 87 -7.41 -24.58 25.19
C ILE A 87 -7.61 -24.01 26.60
N GLU A 88 -8.86 -23.76 27.00
CA GLU A 88 -9.19 -23.21 28.32
C GLU A 88 -9.32 -24.28 29.43
N GLU A 89 -9.08 -25.57 29.13
CA GLU A 89 -9.09 -26.72 30.07
C GLU A 89 -7.69 -27.17 30.53
#